data_AF-A0A7Y5G2H7-F1
#
_entry.id   AF-A0A7Y5G2H7-F1
#
_cell.length_a   1.000
_cell.length_b   1.000
_cell.length_c   1.000
_cell.angle_alpha   90.00
_cell.angle_beta   90.00
_cell.angle_gamma   90.00
#
_symmetry.space_group_name_H-M   'P 1'
#
loop_
_entity.id
_entity.type
_entity.pdbx_description
1 polymer ?
#
loop_
_entity_poly.entity_id
_entity_poly.type
_entity_poly.pdbx_seq_one_letter_code
_entity_poly.pdbx_strand_id
1 'polypeptide(L)'
;ILIKAPSPMLIAVGMYLPFETTFAIFTGGLIRLFVDRWVAGRKLAAGAKENVENTGTLIASGLIAGEALTGVLLAGLVLAFENFESITRLLFGVAEFDFVAGNGGAWMSLLMFGVIVFALVVIPLRRARAA
;
A
#
# COMPACT_ATOMS: atom_id res chain seq x y z
N ILE A 1 27.09 12.32 9.62
CA ILE A 1 28.15 11.69 10.44
C ILE A 1 28.52 12.54 11.66
N LEU A 2 28.58 13.88 11.57
CA LEU A 2 28.92 14.76 12.71
C LEU A 2 27.80 14.93 13.77
N ILE A 3 26.55 14.62 13.40
CA ILE A 3 25.43 14.53 14.34
C ILE A 3 24.99 13.07 14.27
N LYS A 4 24.93 12.37 15.41
CA LYS A 4 24.31 11.03 15.55
C LYS A 4 22.79 11.05 15.30
N ALA A 5 22.32 11.96 14.46
CA ALA A 5 20.93 12.06 14.05
C ALA A 5 20.65 11.01 12.98
N PRO A 6 19.42 10.45 12.93
CA PRO A 6 18.95 9.71 11.76
C PRO A 6 19.19 10.53 10.49
N SER A 7 19.33 9.86 9.33
CA SER A 7 19.81 10.49 8.11
C SER A 7 19.12 11.84 7.85
N PRO A 8 19.86 12.93 7.52
CA PRO A 8 19.28 14.26 7.31
C PRO A 8 18.09 14.26 6.32
N MET A 9 18.10 13.30 5.39
CA MET A 9 17.04 13.06 4.42
C MET A 9 15.71 12.64 5.07
N LEU A 10 15.70 11.77 6.08
CA LEU A 10 14.46 11.36 6.76
C LEU A 10 13.79 12.54 7.48
N ILE A 11 14.60 13.41 8.07
CA ILE A 11 14.11 14.63 8.74
C ILE A 11 13.54 15.61 7.72
N ALA A 12 14.26 15.85 6.61
CA ALA A 12 13.80 16.74 5.54
C ALA A 12 12.52 16.24 4.85
N VAL A 13 12.40 14.93 4.62
CA VAL A 13 11.20 14.30 4.04
C VAL A 13 9.99 14.48 4.96
N GLY A 14 10.17 14.26 6.27
CA GLY A 14 9.09 14.46 7.25
C GLY A 14 8.65 15.93 7.41
N MET A 15 9.53 16.89 7.13
CA MET A 15 9.19 18.32 7.16
C MET A 15 8.51 18.81 5.89
N TYR A 16 8.75 18.15 4.74
CA TYR A 16 8.23 18.59 3.44
C TYR A 16 6.92 17.90 3.05
N LEU A 17 6.68 16.66 3.51
CA LEU A 17 5.49 15.91 3.16
C LEU A 17 4.24 16.37 3.94
N PRO A 18 3.06 16.41 3.29
CA PRO A 18 1.80 16.59 3.98
C PRO A 18 1.64 15.59 5.12
N PHE A 19 0.94 16.00 6.19
CA PHE A 19 0.70 15.14 7.35
C PHE A 19 0.04 13.81 6.96
N GLU A 20 -0.86 13.83 5.99
CA GLU A 20 -1.56 12.65 5.46
C GLU A 20 -0.58 11.61 4.88
N THR A 21 0.36 12.04 4.03
CA THR A 21 1.37 11.15 3.43
C THR A 21 2.36 10.65 4.48
N THR A 22 2.79 11.52 5.39
CA THR A 22 3.69 11.14 6.48
C THR A 22 3.03 10.12 7.42
N PHE A 23 1.73 10.28 7.71
CA PHE A 23 0.96 9.34 8.52
C PHE A 23 0.77 7.98 7.82
N ALA A 24 0.57 7.98 6.50
CA ALA A 24 0.52 6.75 5.72
C ALA A 24 1.85 5.97 5.79
N ILE A 25 2.98 6.66 5.63
CA ILE A 25 4.33 6.06 5.76
C ILE A 25 4.53 5.50 7.18
N PHE A 26 4.15 6.27 8.19
CA PHE A 26 4.22 5.84 9.60
C PHE A 26 3.39 4.58 9.86
N THR A 27 2.18 4.53 9.33
CA THR A 27 1.28 3.37 9.46
C THR A 27 1.88 2.12 8.80
N GLY A 28 2.52 2.25 7.64
CA GLY A 28 3.31 1.18 7.02
C GLY A 28 4.44 0.67 7.94
N GLY A 29 5.16 1.58 8.61
CA GLY A 29 6.17 1.24 9.60
C GLY A 29 5.61 0.50 10.83
N LEU A 30 4.42 0.89 11.30
CA LEU A 30 3.72 0.18 12.38
C LEU A 30 3.34 -1.25 11.98
N ILE A 31 2.84 -1.46 10.76
CA ILE A 31 2.54 -2.79 10.23
C ILE A 31 3.81 -3.64 10.20
N ARG A 32 4.93 -3.09 9.73
CA ARG A 32 6.22 -3.79 9.73
C ARG A 32 6.64 -4.20 11.14
N LEU A 33 6.56 -3.29 12.11
CA LEU A 33 6.87 -3.57 13.51
C LEU A 33 6.00 -4.69 14.09
N PHE A 34 4.72 -4.71 13.73
CA PHE A 34 3.79 -5.76 14.13
C PHE A 34 4.16 -7.13 13.53
N VAL A 35 4.45 -7.18 12.23
CA VAL A 35 4.90 -8.40 11.55
C VAL A 35 6.19 -8.93 12.16
N ASP A 36 7.19 -8.06 12.38
CA ASP A 36 8.48 -8.45 12.96
C ASP A 36 8.31 -9.05 14.37
N ARG A 37 7.46 -8.45 15.21
CA ARG A 37 7.12 -9.00 16.53
C ARG A 37 6.43 -10.35 16.43
N TRP A 38 5.50 -10.52 15.48
CA TRP A 38 4.79 -11.78 15.30
C TRP A 38 5.73 -12.90 14.85
N VAL A 39 6.63 -12.60 13.91
CA VAL A 39 7.67 -13.52 13.42
C VAL A 39 8.61 -13.92 14.56
N ALA A 40 9.08 -12.96 15.37
CA ALA A 40 9.97 -13.20 16.50
C ALA A 40 9.35 -14.10 17.59
N GLY A 41 8.02 -14.04 17.77
CA GLY A 41 7.30 -14.91 18.70
C GLY A 41 7.12 -16.36 18.23
N ARG A 42 7.57 -16.71 17.02
CA ARG A 42 7.43 -18.06 16.44
C ARG A 42 8.81 -18.75 16.34
N LYS A 43 8.86 -20.04 16.68
CA LYS A 43 10.02 -20.91 16.38
C LYS A 43 10.01 -21.26 14.90
N LEU A 44 10.47 -20.34 14.06
CA LEU A 44 10.53 -20.52 12.62
C LEU A 44 11.81 -21.29 12.22
N ALA A 45 11.74 -21.99 11.09
CA ALA A 45 12.91 -22.64 10.48
C ALA A 45 13.97 -21.61 10.04
N ALA A 46 15.22 -22.05 9.88
CA ALA A 46 16.28 -21.20 9.35
C ALA A 46 15.88 -20.68 7.95
N GLY A 47 16.01 -19.36 7.72
CA GLY A 47 15.64 -18.72 6.45
C GLY A 47 14.17 -18.29 6.33
N ALA A 48 13.28 -18.73 7.22
CA ALA A 48 11.87 -18.34 7.17
C ALA A 48 11.65 -16.82 7.34
N LYS A 49 12.48 -16.14 8.14
CA LYS A 49 12.42 -14.68 8.30
C LYS A 49 12.76 -13.95 6.99
N GLU A 50 13.82 -14.37 6.31
CA GLU A 50 14.22 -13.81 5.01
C GLU A 50 13.12 -14.02 3.96
N ASN A 51 12.46 -15.17 3.97
CA ASN A 51 11.31 -15.43 3.10
C ASN A 51 10.12 -14.49 3.38
N VAL A 52 9.84 -14.16 4.64
CA VAL A 52 8.82 -13.14 4.99
C VAL A 52 9.21 -11.79 4.41
N GLU A 53 10.47 -11.39 4.56
CA GLU A 53 10.96 -10.09 4.09
C GLU A 53 10.92 -9.98 2.55
N ASN A 54 11.40 -11.01 1.85
CA ASN A 54 11.38 -11.07 0.39
C ASN A 54 9.95 -11.08 -0.15
N THR A 55 9.05 -11.86 0.46
CA THR A 55 7.63 -11.90 0.05
C THR A 55 6.94 -10.56 0.33
N GLY A 56 7.18 -9.96 1.50
CA GLY A 56 6.63 -8.64 1.84
C GLY A 56 7.08 -7.55 0.86
N THR A 57 8.37 -7.56 0.51
CA THR A 57 8.94 -6.62 -0.46
C THR A 57 8.33 -6.82 -1.86
N LEU A 58 8.16 -8.07 -2.29
CA LEU A 58 7.54 -8.39 -3.58
C LEU A 58 6.08 -7.93 -3.68
N ILE A 59 5.29 -8.10 -2.62
CA ILE A 59 3.90 -7.63 -2.59
C ILE A 59 3.86 -6.10 -2.61
N ALA A 60 4.69 -5.44 -1.80
CA ALA A 60 4.75 -3.98 -1.75
C ALA A 60 5.16 -3.38 -3.11
N SER A 61 6.21 -3.92 -3.76
CA SER A 61 6.63 -3.45 -5.07
C SER A 61 5.59 -3.74 -6.16
N GLY A 62 4.88 -4.86 -6.09
CA GLY A 62 3.77 -5.18 -6.97
C GLY A 62 2.61 -4.19 -6.84
N LEU A 63 2.26 -3.76 -5.62
CA LEU A 63 1.23 -2.74 -5.38
C LEU A 63 1.65 -1.37 -5.92
N ILE A 64 2.91 -0.97 -5.71
CA ILE A 64 3.47 0.28 -6.25
C ILE A 64 3.47 0.24 -7.79
N ALA A 65 3.94 -0.85 -8.38
CA ALA A 65 3.96 -1.03 -9.83
C ALA A 65 2.55 -1.04 -10.42
N GLY A 66 1.57 -1.63 -9.72
CA GLY A 66 0.17 -1.65 -10.16
C GLY A 66 -0.46 -0.26 -10.19
N GLU A 67 -0.18 0.58 -9.19
CA GLU A 67 -0.62 1.97 -9.15
C GLU A 67 -0.03 2.78 -10.32
N ALA A 68 1.28 2.69 -10.51
CA ALA A 68 1.96 3.34 -11.63
C ALA A 68 1.43 2.88 -13.01
N LEU A 69 1.25 1.56 -13.21
CA LEU A 69 0.74 1.00 -14.46
C LEU A 69 -0.70 1.46 -14.73
N THR A 70 -1.55 1.50 -13.71
CA THR A 70 -2.93 1.99 -13.82
C THR A 70 -2.96 3.48 -14.16
N GLY A 71 -2.08 4.29 -13.55
CA GLY A 71 -1.93 5.70 -13.87
C GLY A 71 -1.54 5.95 -15.33
N VAL A 72 -0.57 5.20 -15.84
CA VAL A 72 -0.17 5.28 -17.27
C VAL A 72 -1.31 4.86 -18.19
N LEU A 73 -2.03 3.79 -17.85
CA LEU A 73 -3.19 3.33 -18.62
C LEU A 73 -4.30 4.40 -18.66
N LEU A 74 -4.62 4.99 -17.50
CA LEU A 74 -5.60 6.07 -17.40
C LEU A 74 -5.18 7.29 -18.22
N ALA A 75 -3.91 7.70 -18.16
CA ALA A 75 -3.39 8.78 -18.98
C ALA A 75 -3.56 8.49 -20.49
N GLY A 76 -3.30 7.26 -20.93
CA GLY A 76 -3.53 6.83 -22.30
C GLY A 76 -5.00 6.92 -22.72
N LEU A 77 -5.93 6.52 -21.84
CA LEU A 77 -7.37 6.63 -22.11
C LEU A 77 -7.84 8.09 -22.20
N VAL A 78 -7.36 8.95 -21.30
CA VAL A 78 -7.66 10.40 -21.34
C VAL A 78 -7.19 11.03 -22.65
N LEU A 79 -6.05 10.60 -23.19
CA LEU A 79 -5.55 11.09 -24.48
C LEU A 79 -6.33 10.55 -25.68
N ALA A 80 -6.88 9.33 -25.59
CA ALA A 80 -7.60 8.69 -26.70
C ALA A 80 -9.06 9.14 -26.83
N PHE A 81 -9.67 9.62 -25.74
CA PHE A 81 -11.10 9.96 -25.68
C PHE A 81 -11.30 11.39 -25.18
N GLU A 82 -11.86 12.27 -26.02
CA GLU A 82 -12.03 13.71 -25.73
C GLU A 82 -12.94 14.05 -24.53
N ASN A 83 -13.72 13.09 -24.01
CA ASN A 83 -14.65 13.28 -22.87
C ASN A 83 -14.49 12.20 -21.78
N PHE A 84 -13.28 11.68 -21.58
CA PHE A 84 -13.03 10.65 -20.56
C PHE A 84 -12.89 11.27 -19.17
N GLU A 85 -13.97 11.21 -18.38
CA GLU A 85 -13.95 11.62 -16.97
C GLU A 85 -13.63 10.47 -16.01
N SER A 86 -14.12 9.26 -16.29
CA SER A 86 -13.99 8.11 -15.40
C SER A 86 -14.25 6.79 -16.12
N ILE A 87 -13.56 5.72 -15.71
CA ILE A 87 -13.87 4.34 -16.15
C ILE A 87 -15.33 3.99 -15.84
N THR A 88 -15.85 4.45 -14.69
CA THR A 88 -17.22 4.20 -14.27
C THR A 88 -18.23 4.84 -15.23
N ARG A 89 -17.95 6.04 -15.71
CA ARG A 89 -18.81 6.73 -16.69
C ARG A 89 -18.80 6.02 -18.04
N LEU A 90 -17.64 5.48 -18.45
CA LEU A 90 -17.51 4.73 -19.70
C LEU A 90 -18.29 3.40 -19.65
N LEU A 91 -18.22 2.66 -18.53
CA LEU A 91 -18.83 1.33 -18.42
C LEU A 91 -20.32 1.37 -18.00
N PHE A 92 -20.70 2.33 -17.15
CA PHE A 92 -22.03 2.36 -16.51
C PHE A 92 -22.81 3.65 -16.77
N GLY A 93 -22.26 4.61 -17.51
CA GLY A 93 -22.94 5.88 -17.85
C GLY A 93 -23.07 6.87 -16.69
N VAL A 94 -22.61 6.50 -15.48
CA VAL A 94 -22.65 7.33 -14.27
C VAL A 94 -21.23 7.67 -13.81
N ALA A 95 -20.99 8.91 -13.39
CA ALA A 95 -19.67 9.37 -12.95
C ALA A 95 -19.23 8.68 -11.64
N GLU A 96 -20.16 8.57 -10.70
CA GLU A 96 -20.02 7.80 -9.46
C GLU A 96 -21.36 7.15 -9.12
N PHE A 97 -21.31 6.04 -8.38
CA PHE A 97 -22.50 5.46 -7.78
C PHE A 97 -22.91 6.29 -6.55
N ASP A 98 -24.20 6.54 -6.36
CA ASP A 98 -24.72 7.35 -5.22
C ASP A 98 -24.25 6.85 -3.84
N PHE A 99 -24.03 5.53 -3.71
CA PHE A 99 -23.49 4.93 -2.49
C PHE A 99 -22.03 5.34 -2.22
N VAL A 100 -21.22 5.53 -3.27
CA VAL A 100 -19.81 5.94 -3.17
C VAL A 100 -19.72 7.44 -2.86
N ALA A 101 -20.60 8.25 -3.47
CA ALA A 101 -20.70 9.68 -3.20
C ALA A 101 -21.18 9.99 -1.77
N GLY A 102 -21.97 9.09 -1.16
CA GLY A 102 -22.35 9.15 0.25
C GLY A 102 -21.31 8.53 1.20
N ASN A 103 -21.73 8.18 2.43
CA ASN A 103 -20.84 7.56 3.43
C ASN A 103 -20.29 6.19 2.99
N GLY A 104 -20.84 5.56 1.95
CA GLY A 104 -20.39 4.26 1.48
C GLY A 104 -18.97 4.27 0.92
N GLY A 105 -18.52 5.39 0.33
CA GLY A 105 -17.14 5.56 -0.12
C GLY A 105 -16.13 5.43 1.03
N ALA A 106 -16.44 6.02 2.19
CA ALA A 106 -15.58 5.96 3.38
C ALA A 106 -15.51 4.54 3.98
N TRP A 107 -16.63 3.81 4.02
CA TRP A 107 -16.62 2.42 4.48
C TRP A 107 -15.88 1.50 3.50
N MET A 108 -16.01 1.75 2.20
CA MET A 108 -15.35 0.96 1.17
C MET A 108 -13.83 1.19 1.18
N SER A 109 -13.37 2.41 1.42
CA SER A 109 -11.93 2.71 1.55
C SER A 109 -11.35 2.05 2.81
N LEU A 110 -12.06 2.09 3.94
CA LEU A 110 -11.67 1.35 5.15
C LEU A 110 -11.59 -0.16 4.92
N LEU A 111 -12.57 -0.73 4.21
CA LEU A 111 -12.59 -2.14 3.87
C LEU A 111 -11.38 -2.50 3.00
N MET A 112 -11.12 -1.74 1.92
CA MET A 112 -9.97 -1.97 1.05
C MET A 112 -8.63 -1.79 1.76
N PHE A 113 -8.52 -0.77 2.62
CA PHE A 113 -7.35 -0.61 3.47
C PHE A 113 -7.13 -1.85 4.35
N GLY A 114 -8.18 -2.36 4.99
CA GLY A 114 -8.15 -3.60 5.76
C GLY A 114 -7.71 -4.81 4.93
N VAL A 115 -8.18 -4.93 3.68
CA VAL A 115 -7.78 -6.00 2.76
C VAL A 115 -6.28 -5.91 2.41
N ILE A 116 -5.76 -4.70 2.14
CA ILE A 116 -4.34 -4.49 1.85
C ILE A 116 -3.49 -4.86 3.06
N VAL A 117 -3.86 -4.39 4.25
CA VAL A 117 -3.15 -4.74 5.50
C VAL A 117 -3.18 -6.24 5.74
N PHE A 118 -4.33 -6.88 5.54
CA PHE A 118 -4.47 -8.32 5.67
C PHE A 118 -3.58 -9.06 4.67
N ALA A 119 -3.53 -8.64 3.40
CA ALA A 119 -2.68 -9.23 2.38
C ALA A 119 -1.19 -9.10 2.73
N LEU A 120 -0.75 -7.91 3.16
CA LEU A 120 0.64 -7.63 3.55
C LEU A 120 1.09 -8.40 4.80
N VAL A 121 0.18 -8.76 5.70
CA VAL A 121 0.52 -9.53 6.91
C VAL A 121 0.42 -11.03 6.64
N VAL A 122 -0.69 -11.49 6.05
CA VAL A 122 -1.02 -12.92 5.98
C VAL A 122 -0.23 -13.65 4.91
N ILE A 123 -0.04 -13.05 3.74
CA ILE A 123 0.63 -13.72 2.62
C ILE A 123 2.12 -14.01 2.95
N PRO A 124 2.91 -13.04 3.47
CA PRO A 124 4.29 -13.31 3.89
C PRO A 124 4.39 -14.36 5.00
N LEU A 125 3.50 -14.28 6.00
CA LEU A 125 3.49 -15.23 7.11
C LEU A 125 3.08 -16.66 6.70
N ARG A 126 2.20 -16.81 5.70
CA ARG A 126 1.81 -18.13 5.17
C ARG A 126 2.93 -18.76 4.35
N ARG A 127 3.61 -17.98 3.51
CA ARG A 127 4.75 -18.44 2.70
C ARG A 127 5.91 -18.91 3.58
N ALA A 128 6.12 -18.27 4.73
CA ALA A 128 7.14 -18.68 5.71
C ALA A 128 6.82 -19.96 6.51
N ARG A 129 5.58 -20.48 6.44
CA ARG A 129 5.20 -21.80 7.01
C ARG A 129 5.26 -22.93 5.99
N ALA A 130 5.24 -22.60 4.70
CA ALA A 130 5.23 -23.57 3.60
C ALA A 130 6.64 -23.94 3.12
N ALA A 131 7.66 -23.23 3.61
CA ALA A 131 9.09 -23.50 3.43
C ALA A 131 9.68 -23.99 4.75
#